data_AF-A0A662DAM0-F1
#
_entry.id   AF-A0A662DAM0-F1
#
_cell.length_a   1.000
_cell.length_b   1.000
_cell.length_c   1.000
_cell.angle_alpha   90.00
_cell.angle_beta   90.00
_cell.angle_gamma   90.00
#
_symmetry.space_group_name_H-M   'P 1'
#
loop_
_entity.id
_entity.type
_entity.pdbx_description
1 polymer ?
#
loop_
_entity_poly.entity_id
_entity_poly.type
_entity_poly.pdbx_seq_one_letter_code
_entity_poly.pdbx_strand_id
1 'polypeptide(L)'
;MAEEEKIRKIAREEILKQRLEEIKAAIRGWYYHLIIYLVINGAFSAYVLLKGEFFWPIYSIIFWGGGLVLHGIGVFGEKKILTRGMETLKRDKK
;
A
#
# COMPACT_ATOMS: atom_id res chain seq x y z
N MET A 1 -27.55 -23.50 16.46
CA MET A 1 -27.87 -22.06 16.52
C MET A 1 -26.78 -21.25 17.24
N ALA A 2 -26.68 -21.25 18.58
CA ALA A 2 -25.71 -20.41 19.30
C ALA A 2 -24.22 -20.81 19.11
N GLU A 3 -23.92 -22.11 19.07
CA GLU A 3 -22.58 -22.64 18.81
C GLU A 3 -22.09 -22.27 17.40
N GLU A 4 -22.96 -22.41 16.40
CA GLU A 4 -22.66 -22.11 14.99
C GLU A 4 -22.42 -20.63 14.77
N GLU A 5 -23.19 -19.76 15.44
CA GLU A 5 -22.98 -18.31 15.38
C GLU A 5 -21.64 -17.90 15.99
N LYS A 6 -21.28 -18.52 17.13
CA LYS A 6 -20.00 -18.30 17.80
C LYS A 6 -18.82 -18.72 16.91
N ILE A 7 -18.91 -19.88 16.26
CA ILE A 7 -17.89 -20.36 15.30
C ILE A 7 -17.76 -19.39 14.12
N ARG A 8 -18.89 -18.96 13.53
CA ARG A 8 -18.88 -17.98 12.42
C ARG A 8 -18.24 -16.66 12.82
N LYS A 9 -18.45 -16.21 14.06
CA LYS A 9 -17.87 -14.96 14.57
C LYS A 9 -16.35 -15.05 14.73
N ILE A 10 -15.86 -16.15 15.32
CA ILE A 10 -14.42 -16.41 15.46
C ILE A 10 -13.75 -16.48 14.08
N ALA A 11 -14.33 -17.24 13.14
CA ALA A 11 -13.80 -17.36 11.79
C ALA A 11 -13.72 -16.00 11.07
N ARG A 12 -14.73 -15.12 11.22
CA ARG A 12 -14.71 -13.76 10.66
C ARG A 12 -13.63 -12.89 11.30
N GLU A 13 -13.45 -12.96 12.62
CA GLU A 13 -12.44 -12.19 13.34
C GLU A 13 -11.02 -12.59 12.92
N GLU A 14 -10.79 -13.88 12.71
CA GLU A 14 -9.49 -14.39 12.25
C GLU A 14 -9.17 -13.94 10.83
N ILE A 15 -10.12 -14.07 9.90
CA ILE A 15 -9.98 -13.58 8.51
C ILE A 15 -9.68 -12.08 8.50
N LEU A 16 -10.36 -11.30 9.35
CA LEU A 16 -10.16 -9.85 9.43
C LEU A 16 -8.75 -9.50 9.91
N LYS A 17 -8.26 -10.18 10.95
CA LYS A 17 -6.89 -10.01 11.45
C LYS A 17 -5.86 -10.34 10.36
N GLN A 18 -6.05 -11.46 9.66
CA GLN A 18 -5.16 -11.85 8.57
C GLN A 18 -5.11 -10.77 7.48
N ARG A 19 -6.27 -10.28 7.01
CA ARG A 19 -6.34 -9.19 6.02
C ARG A 19 -5.66 -7.91 6.49
N LEU A 20 -5.77 -7.57 7.77
CA LEU A 20 -5.11 -6.40 8.34
C LEU A 20 -3.58 -6.54 8.29
N GLU A 21 -3.05 -7.71 8.60
CA GLU A 21 -1.61 -7.97 8.54
C GLU A 21 -1.10 -7.96 7.09
N GLU A 22 -1.85 -8.54 6.15
CA GLU A 22 -1.55 -8.50 4.71
C GLU A 22 -1.46 -7.05 4.20
N ILE A 23 -2.43 -6.19 4.54
CA ILE A 23 -2.41 -4.78 4.15
C ILE A 23 -1.25 -4.02 4.80
N LYS A 24 -0.93 -4.28 6.07
CA LYS A 24 0.24 -3.66 6.72
C LYS A 24 1.54 -4.04 6.01
N ALA A 25 1.69 -5.32 5.64
CA ALA A 25 2.83 -5.79 4.88
C ALA A 25 2.91 -5.13 3.49
N ALA A 26 1.77 -5.01 2.79
CA ALA A 26 1.69 -4.33 1.49
C ALA A 26 2.08 -2.84 1.59
N ILE A 27 1.61 -2.12 2.61
CA ILE A 27 1.99 -0.72 2.86
C ILE A 27 3.49 -0.60 3.09
N ARG A 28 4.05 -1.48 3.92
CA ARG A 28 5.49 -1.50 4.18
C ARG A 28 6.28 -1.76 2.88
N GLY A 29 5.82 -2.72 2.07
CA GLY A 29 6.35 -3.00 0.74
C GLY A 29 6.33 -1.78 -0.16
N TRP A 30 5.22 -1.05 -0.21
CA TRP A 30 5.11 0.19 -0.98
C TRP A 30 6.13 1.25 -0.54
N TYR A 31 6.36 1.43 0.77
CA TYR A 31 7.39 2.34 1.27
C TYR A 31 8.80 1.94 0.86
N TYR A 32 9.12 0.64 0.84
CA TYR A 32 10.42 0.18 0.32
C TYR A 32 10.60 0.57 -1.16
N HIS A 33 9.57 0.40 -1.99
CA HIS A 33 9.61 0.82 -3.40
C HIS A 33 9.77 2.34 -3.53
N LEU A 34 9.07 3.13 -2.71
CA LEU A 34 9.20 4.58 -2.68
C LEU A 34 10.63 5.01 -2.32
N ILE A 35 11.23 4.41 -1.29
CA ILE A 35 12.60 4.74 -0.87
C ILE A 35 13.58 4.42 -1.99
N ILE A 36 13.51 3.22 -2.56
CA ILE A 36 14.38 2.82 -3.68
C ILE A 36 14.21 3.76 -4.87
N TYR A 37 12.96 4.09 -5.21
CA TYR A 37 12.64 5.04 -6.27
C TYR A 37 13.30 6.41 -6.05
N LEU A 38 13.19 6.96 -4.84
CA LEU A 38 13.77 8.27 -4.50
C LEU A 38 15.30 8.23 -4.51
N VAL A 39 15.91 7.19 -3.95
CA VAL A 39 17.37 7.06 -3.89
C VAL A 39 17.97 6.94 -5.29
N ILE A 40 17.43 6.05 -6.12
CA ILE A 40 17.98 5.81 -7.47
C ILE A 40 17.75 7.02 -8.38
N ASN A 41 16.52 7.55 -8.46
CA ASN A 41 16.26 8.71 -9.31
C ASN A 41 16.96 9.97 -8.79
N GLY A 42 17.10 10.13 -7.48
CA GLY A 42 17.88 11.21 -6.87
C GLY A 42 19.36 11.12 -7.25
N ALA A 43 19.96 9.94 -7.15
CA ALA A 43 21.35 9.72 -7.55
C ALA A 43 21.59 9.99 -9.03
N PHE A 44 20.71 9.49 -9.92
CA PHE A 44 20.80 9.77 -11.36
C PHE A 44 20.59 11.25 -11.69
N SER A 45 19.64 11.89 -11.03
CA SER A 45 19.39 13.33 -11.22
C SER A 45 20.61 14.15 -10.81
N ALA A 46 21.18 13.87 -9.64
CA ALA A 46 22.39 14.54 -9.16
C ALA A 46 23.57 14.31 -10.11
N TYR A 47 23.78 13.08 -10.56
CA TYR A 47 24.85 12.73 -11.51
C TYR A 47 24.76 13.56 -12.80
N VAL A 48 23.58 13.60 -13.42
CA VAL A 48 23.37 14.30 -14.70
C VAL A 48 23.50 15.81 -14.54
N LEU A 49 22.95 16.38 -13.46
CA LEU A 49 23.06 17.81 -13.17
C LEU A 49 24.52 18.25 -12.96
N LEU A 50 25.34 17.43 -12.28
CA LEU A 50 26.76 17.70 -12.10
C LEU A 50 27.57 17.59 -13.40
N LYS A 51 27.14 16.74 -14.33
CA LYS A 51 27.79 16.56 -15.63
C LYS A 51 27.36 17.59 -16.68
N GLY A 52 26.25 18.29 -16.46
CA GLY A 52 25.68 19.23 -17.43
C GLY A 52 25.11 18.52 -18.67
N GLU A 53 24.71 17.25 -18.51
CA GLU A 53 24.17 16.42 -19.59
C GLU A 53 22.66 16.59 -19.74
N PHE A 54 22.13 16.06 -20.85
CA PHE A 54 20.69 15.96 -21.05
C PHE A 54 20.02 15.18 -19.91
N PHE A 55 18.93 15.72 -19.36
CA PHE A 55 18.23 15.18 -18.19
C PHE A 55 17.38 13.94 -18.51
N TRP A 56 18.04 12.86 -18.95
CA TRP A 56 17.42 11.57 -19.22
C TRP A 56 16.73 10.88 -18.02
N PRO A 57 17.07 11.15 -16.73
CA PRO A 57 16.36 10.52 -15.61
C PRO A 57 14.86 10.83 -15.59
N ILE A 58 14.41 11.88 -16.31
CA ILE A 58 13.00 12.21 -16.45
C ILE A 58 12.13 11.05 -16.91
N TYR A 59 12.63 10.19 -17.80
CA TYR A 59 11.87 9.04 -18.28
C TYR A 59 11.67 8.01 -17.16
N SER A 60 12.74 7.72 -16.40
CA SER A 60 12.66 6.83 -15.23
C SER A 60 11.68 7.38 -14.19
N ILE A 61 11.79 8.68 -13.87
CA ILE A 61 10.90 9.36 -12.92
C ILE A 61 9.43 9.22 -13.36
N ILE A 62 9.12 9.45 -14.64
CA ILE A 62 7.73 9.39 -15.12
C ILE A 62 7.21 7.94 -15.12
N PHE A 63 7.93 7.00 -15.72
CA PHE A 63 7.43 5.63 -15.88
C PHE A 63 7.43 4.85 -14.56
N TRP A 64 8.50 4.91 -13.76
CA TRP A 64 8.52 4.26 -12.44
C TRP A 64 7.65 5.02 -11.43
N GLY A 65 7.62 6.35 -11.48
CA GLY A 65 6.76 7.15 -10.61
C GLY A 65 5.29 6.86 -10.86
N GLY A 66 4.89 6.72 -12.14
CA GLY A 66 3.54 6.29 -12.51
C GLY A 66 3.19 4.92 -11.92
N GLY A 67 4.07 3.93 -12.06
CA GLY A 67 3.89 2.61 -11.45
C GLY A 67 3.77 2.66 -9.93
N LEU A 68 4.59 3.48 -9.27
CA LEU A 68 4.56 3.67 -7.82
C LEU A 68 3.24 4.30 -7.33
N VAL A 69 2.71 5.28 -8.07
CA VAL A 69 1.41 5.91 -7.78
C VAL A 69 0.28 4.89 -7.94
N LEU A 70 0.25 4.15 -9.05
CA LEU A 70 -0.77 3.13 -9.30
C LEU A 70 -0.74 2.02 -8.23
N HIS A 71 0.46 1.54 -7.87
CA HIS A 71 0.61 0.57 -6.79
C HIS A 71 0.13 1.13 -5.45
N GLY A 72 0.46 2.38 -5.14
CA GLY A 72 -0.02 3.07 -3.94
C GLY A 72 -1.54 3.17 -3.87
N ILE A 73 -2.20 3.55 -4.97
CA ILE A 73 -3.66 3.60 -5.05
C ILE A 73 -4.26 2.23 -4.72
N GLY A 74 -3.69 1.13 -5.23
CA GLY A 74 -4.13 -0.23 -4.91
C GLY A 74 -4.03 -0.53 -3.41
N VAL A 75 -2.84 -0.35 -2.84
CA VAL A 75 -2.54 -0.68 -1.42
C VAL A 75 -3.36 0.18 -0.45
N PHE A 76 -3.38 1.50 -0.63
CA PHE A 76 -4.10 2.40 0.27
C PHE A 76 -5.62 2.38 0.02
N GLY A 77 -6.06 2.07 -1.19
CA GLY A 77 -7.46 1.83 -1.52
C GLY A 77 -8.03 0.64 -0.75
N GLU A 78 -7.31 -0.48 -0.75
CA GLU A 78 -7.71 -1.69 -0.03
C GLU A 78 -7.80 -1.44 1.49
N LYS A 79 -6.83 -0.72 2.07
CA LYS A 79 -6.88 -0.28 3.47
C LYS A 79 -8.16 0.50 3.79
N LYS A 80 -8.57 1.42 2.92
CA LYS A 80 -9.76 2.26 3.12
C LYS A 80 -11.04 1.43 3.06
N ILE A 81 -11.13 0.47 2.13
CA ILE A 81 -12.26 -0.44 2.02
C ILE A 81 -12.38 -1.31 3.27
N LEU A 82 -11.28 -1.92 3.73
CA LEU A 82 -11.29 -2.76 4.92
C LEU A 82 -11.67 -1.98 6.18
N THR A 83 -11.11 -0.78 6.34
CA THR A 83 -11.40 0.08 7.50
C THR A 83 -12.88 0.45 7.57
N ARG A 84 -13.48 0.84 6.43
CA ARG A 84 -14.92 1.11 6.32
C ARG A 84 -15.77 -0.11 6.66
N GLY A 85 -15.39 -1.30 6.19
CA GLY A 85 -16.09 -2.54 6.51
C GLY A 85 -16.03 -2.90 8.01
N MET A 86 -14.93 -2.55 8.70
CA MET A 86 -14.86 -2.72 10.15
C MET A 86 -15.72 -1.71 10.91
N GLU A 87 -15.78 -0.46 10.45
CA GLU A 87 -16.61 0.59 11.06
C GLU A 87 -18.10 0.25 11.00
N THR A 88 -18.59 -0.28 9.87
CA THR A 88 -19.99 -0.70 9.73
C THR A 88 -20.33 -1.86 10.67
N LEU A 89 -19.45 -2.87 10.77
CA LEU A 89 -19.63 -4.01 11.70
C LEU A 89 -19.67 -3.59 13.18
N LYS A 90 -18.95 -2.52 13.56
CA LYS A 90 -19.00 -1.98 14.93
C LYS A 90 -20.30 -1.22 15.19
N ARG A 91 -20.85 -0.54 14.19
CA ARG A 91 -22.09 0.23 14.30
C ARG A 91 -23.31 -0.66 14.46
N ASP A 92 -23.39 -1.76 13.72
CA ASP A 92 -24.54 -2.69 13.77
C ASP A 92 -24.59 -3.52 15.06
N LYS A 93 -23.52 -3.52 15.87
CA LYS A 93 -23.48 -4.19 17.18
C LYS A 93 -23.97 -3.32 18.35
N LYS A 94 -24.27 -2.03 18.11
CA LYS A 94 -24.68 -1.06 19.13
C LYS A 94 -26.18 -0.79 19.02
#